data_AF-A0A537E651-F1
#
_entry.id   AF-A0A537E651-F1
#
_cell.length_a   1.000
_cell.length_b   1.000
_cell.length_c   1.000
_cell.angle_alpha   90.00
_cell.angle_beta   90.00
_cell.angle_gamma   90.00
#
_symmetry.space_group_name_H-M   'P 1'
#
loop_
_entity.id
_entity.type
_entity.pdbx_description
1 polymer ?
#
loop_
_entity_poly.entity_id
_entity_poly.type
_entity_poly.pdbx_seq_one_letter_code
_entity_poly.pdbx_strand_id
1 'polypeptide(L)'
;MSAVSFEDLVSQSVSETMSKILGSTTWKSVNFFFDTKTAASEPEAFAALLDKVFGFTAKVLQKKIAETLLNKVGAVQPSSTLDFRQILRLAKAKFPRAPVPGQLGS
;
A
#
# COMPACT_ATOMS: atom_id res chain seq x y z
N MET A 1 10.04 -17.95 9.95
CA MET A 1 9.79 -16.59 9.46
C MET A 1 8.64 -16.67 8.49
N SER A 2 7.46 -16.18 8.87
CA SER A 2 6.29 -16.19 7.98
C SER A 2 6.58 -15.37 6.74
N ALA A 3 6.25 -15.90 5.55
CA ALA A 3 6.30 -15.13 4.32
C ALA A 3 5.42 -13.89 4.50
N VAL A 4 6.02 -12.69 4.44
CA VAL A 4 5.26 -11.43 4.46
C VAL A 4 4.33 -11.49 3.25
N SER A 5 3.02 -11.38 3.46
CA SER A 5 2.07 -11.37 2.34
C SER A 5 2.11 -10.01 1.62
N PHE A 6 1.59 -9.94 0.40
CA PHE A 6 1.48 -8.65 -0.29
C PHE A 6 0.54 -7.71 0.47
N GLU A 7 -0.52 -8.26 1.06
CA GLU A 7 -1.46 -7.58 1.93
C GLU A 7 -0.76 -6.98 3.16
N ASP A 8 0.14 -7.72 3.79
CA ASP A 8 0.96 -7.22 4.91
C ASP A 8 1.88 -6.08 4.47
N LEU A 9 2.49 -6.19 3.28
CA LEU A 9 3.36 -5.14 2.74
C LEU A 9 2.58 -3.84 2.47
N VAL A 10 1.39 -3.95 1.87
CA VAL A 10 0.50 -2.81 1.63
C VAL A 10 0.08 -2.19 2.96
N SER A 11 -0.37 -3.02 3.92
CA SER A 11 -0.78 -2.56 5.25
C SER A 11 0.34 -1.83 6.00
N GLN A 12 1.57 -2.35 5.93
CA GLN A 12 2.76 -1.69 6.48
C GLN A 12 3.05 -0.37 5.78
N SER A 13 2.96 -0.32 4.45
CA SER A 13 3.21 0.89 3.65
C SER A 13 2.20 2.01 3.96
N VAL A 14 0.93 1.64 4.15
CA VAL A 14 -0.11 2.56 4.62
C VAL A 14 0.23 3.07 6.01
N SER A 15 0.46 2.16 6.96
CA SER A 15 0.72 2.52 8.35
C SER A 15 1.95 3.41 8.52
N GLU A 16 3.03 3.11 7.80
CA GLU A 16 4.27 3.89 7.81
C GLU A 16 4.06 5.29 7.22
N THR A 17 3.44 5.37 6.04
CA THR A 17 3.16 6.66 5.37
C THR A 17 2.25 7.54 6.22
N MET A 18 1.18 6.96 6.75
CA MET A 18 0.20 7.69 7.55
C MET A 18 0.80 8.18 8.87
N SER A 19 1.59 7.34 9.55
CA SER A 19 2.32 7.74 10.76
C SER A 19 3.32 8.86 10.47
N LYS A 20 3.99 8.82 9.32
CA LYS A 20 4.97 9.83 8.91
C LYS A 20 4.32 11.18 8.58
N ILE A 21 3.15 11.18 7.92
CA ILE A 21 2.48 12.41 7.48
C ILE A 21 1.62 13.02 8.58
N LEU A 22 0.83 12.21 9.28
CA LEU A 22 -0.12 12.68 10.29
C LEU A 22 0.48 12.74 11.70
N GLY A 23 1.61 12.05 11.91
CA GLY A 23 2.16 11.76 13.23
C GLY A 23 1.60 10.46 13.81
N SER A 24 2.45 9.71 14.52
CA SER A 24 2.10 8.40 15.07
C SER A 24 0.90 8.42 16.01
N THR A 25 0.73 9.49 16.80
CA THR A 25 -0.42 9.64 17.71
C THR A 25 -1.72 9.82 16.92
N THR A 26 -1.72 10.75 15.96
CA THR A 26 -2.87 11.02 15.10
C THR A 26 -3.27 9.78 14.32
N TRP A 27 -2.29 9.08 13.73
CA TRP A 27 -2.56 7.85 12.99
C TRP A 27 -3.20 6.79 13.87
N LYS A 28 -2.68 6.56 15.09
CA LYS A 28 -3.29 5.61 16.05
C LYS A 28 -4.74 5.96 16.37
N SER A 29 -5.06 7.24 16.49
CA SER A 29 -6.42 7.70 16.79
C SER A 29 -7.40 7.53 15.62
N VAL A 30 -6.92 7.54 14.38
CA VAL A 30 -7.78 7.45 13.19
C VAL A 30 -7.72 6.10 12.48
N ASN A 31 -6.74 5.24 12.76
CA ASN A 31 -6.58 3.97 12.02
C ASN A 31 -7.79 3.05 12.14
N PHE A 32 -8.61 3.21 13.18
CA PHE A 32 -9.79 2.37 13.38
C PHE A 32 -10.79 2.49 12.23
N PHE A 33 -10.80 3.64 11.54
CA PHE A 33 -11.63 3.85 10.35
C PHE A 33 -11.08 3.12 9.12
N PHE A 34 -9.80 2.74 9.13
CA PHE A 34 -9.07 2.20 7.99
C PHE A 34 -8.75 0.72 8.20
N ASP A 35 -9.47 -0.15 7.49
CA ASP A 35 -8.99 -1.52 7.32
C ASP A 35 -7.84 -1.53 6.30
N THR A 36 -6.60 -1.44 6.80
CA THR A 36 -5.40 -1.39 5.95
C THR A 36 -5.16 -2.68 5.16
N LYS A 37 -5.81 -3.79 5.50
CA LYS A 37 -5.75 -5.03 4.71
C LYS A 37 -6.62 -4.91 3.45
N THR A 38 -7.77 -4.24 3.55
CA THR A 38 -8.64 -3.98 2.39
C THR A 38 -7.99 -3.06 1.36
N ALA A 39 -6.96 -2.28 1.72
CA ALA A 39 -6.22 -1.46 0.77
C ALA A 39 -5.58 -2.28 -0.36
N ALA A 40 -5.26 -3.57 -0.12
CA ALA A 40 -4.69 -4.46 -1.11
C ALA A 40 -5.75 -5.15 -1.99
N SER A 41 -6.92 -5.49 -1.42
CA SER A 41 -8.00 -6.22 -2.11
C SER A 41 -9.00 -5.29 -2.81
N GLU A 42 -9.28 -4.14 -2.22
CA GLU A 42 -10.29 -3.16 -2.63
C GLU A 42 -9.72 -1.73 -2.63
N PRO A 43 -8.75 -1.45 -3.52
CA PRO A 43 -8.05 -0.17 -3.52
C PRO A 43 -8.94 1.05 -3.81
N GLU A 44 -10.02 0.87 -4.56
CA GLU A 44 -11.00 1.93 -4.83
C GLU A 44 -11.80 2.29 -3.58
N ALA A 45 -12.21 1.30 -2.79
CA ALA A 45 -12.92 1.52 -1.53
C ALA A 45 -12.01 2.23 -0.52
N PHE A 46 -10.75 1.83 -0.44
CA PHE A 46 -9.75 2.49 0.39
C PHE A 46 -9.47 3.93 -0.07
N ALA A 47 -9.34 4.17 -1.38
CA ALA A 47 -9.17 5.51 -1.92
C ALA A 47 -10.36 6.43 -1.64
N ALA A 48 -11.58 5.91 -1.76
CA ALA A 48 -12.82 6.63 -1.42
C ALA A 48 -12.91 6.93 0.08
N LEU A 49 -12.46 6.01 0.94
CA LEU A 49 -12.39 6.24 2.37
C LEU A 49 -11.38 7.35 2.72
N LEU A 50 -10.19 7.34 2.11
CA LEU A 50 -9.22 8.43 2.27
C LEU A 50 -9.81 9.78 1.85
N ASP A 51 -10.55 9.81 0.74
CA ASP A 51 -11.22 11.03 0.26
C ASP A 51 -12.29 11.53 1.25
N LYS A 52 -13.08 10.63 1.83
CA LYS A 52 -14.07 10.98 2.86
C LYS A 52 -13.45 11.54 4.14
N VAL A 53 -12.32 10.98 4.58
CA VAL A 53 -11.69 11.35 5.88
C VAL A 53 -10.77 12.58 5.74
N PHE A 54 -10.03 12.68 4.65
CA PHE A 54 -8.98 13.69 4.47
C PHE A 54 -9.27 14.71 3.35
N GLY A 55 -10.39 14.57 2.64
CA GLY A 55 -10.81 15.47 1.57
C GLY A 55 -9.72 15.69 0.53
N PHE A 56 -9.44 16.96 0.23
CA PHE A 56 -8.46 17.35 -0.78
C PHE A 56 -7.04 16.75 -0.57
N THR A 57 -6.68 16.41 0.68
CA THR A 57 -5.36 15.85 1.01
C THR A 57 -5.26 14.36 0.64
N ALA A 58 -6.38 13.68 0.42
CA ALA A 58 -6.42 12.25 0.12
C ALA A 58 -5.59 11.87 -1.10
N LYS A 59 -5.59 12.69 -2.17
CA LYS A 59 -4.78 12.43 -3.37
C LYS A 59 -3.27 12.43 -3.07
N VAL A 60 -2.83 13.31 -2.18
CA VAL A 60 -1.42 13.37 -1.74
C VAL A 60 -1.08 12.13 -0.90
N LEU A 61 -1.97 11.72 0.00
CA LEU A 61 -1.79 10.51 0.82
C LEU A 61 -1.73 9.26 -0.05
N GLN A 62 -2.66 9.08 -1.00
CA GLN A 62 -2.66 7.96 -1.94
C GLN A 62 -1.34 7.89 -2.72
N LYS A 63 -0.88 9.03 -3.24
CA LYS A 63 0.42 9.10 -3.94
C LYS A 63 1.57 8.69 -3.02
N LYS A 64 1.63 9.22 -1.80
CA LYS A 64 2.72 8.89 -0.86
C LYS A 64 2.71 7.43 -0.41
N ILE A 65 1.54 6.85 -0.18
CA ILE A 65 1.40 5.42 0.16
C ILE A 65 1.92 4.57 -1.00
N ALA A 66 1.54 4.93 -2.22
CA ALA A 66 1.96 4.26 -3.44
C ALA A 66 3.47 4.37 -3.68
N GLU A 67 4.07 5.54 -3.46
CA GLU A 67 5.53 5.74 -3.53
C GLU A 67 6.27 4.85 -2.51
N THR A 68 5.81 4.81 -1.25
CA THR A 68 6.37 3.96 -0.20
C THR A 68 6.28 2.48 -0.58
N LEU A 69 5.14 2.05 -1.13
CA LEU A 69 4.94 0.66 -1.56
C LEU A 69 5.88 0.27 -2.70
N LEU A 70 6.01 1.11 -3.74
CA LEU A 70 6.90 0.84 -4.88
C LEU A 70 8.36 0.73 -4.45
N ASN A 71 8.80 1.60 -3.54
CA ASN A 71 10.14 1.54 -2.98
C ASN A 71 10.40 0.20 -2.27
N LYS A 72 9.42 -0.32 -1.51
CA LYS A 72 9.56 -1.60 -0.80
C LYS A 72 9.61 -2.82 -1.74
N VAL A 73 8.98 -2.77 -2.90
CA VAL A 73 9.05 -3.84 -3.92
C VAL A 73 10.16 -3.64 -4.95
N GLY A 74 11.01 -2.62 -4.80
CA GLY A 74 12.07 -2.31 -5.75
C GLY A 74 11.57 -1.89 -7.13
N ALA A 75 10.34 -1.37 -7.22
CA ALA A 75 9.76 -0.89 -8.47
C ALA A 75 10.07 0.59 -8.67
N VAL A 76 10.46 0.96 -9.89
CA VAL A 76 10.71 2.36 -10.26
C VAL A 76 9.38 3.11 -10.28
N GLN A 77 9.36 4.33 -9.70
CA GLN A 77 8.20 5.20 -9.80
C GLN A 77 7.86 5.49 -11.27
N PRO A 78 6.61 5.27 -11.70
CA PRO A 78 6.19 5.63 -13.04
C PRO A 78 6.25 7.15 -13.22
N SER A 79 6.70 7.61 -14.39
CA SER A 79 6.78 9.04 -14.75
C SER A 79 5.41 9.67 -14.98
N SER A 80 4.35 8.87 -15.06
CA SER A 80 2.98 9.28 -15.30
C SER A 80 2.13 9.29 -14.03
N THR A 81 1.02 10.03 -14.07
CA THR A 81 -0.02 10.06 -13.04
C THR A 81 -0.79 8.74 -13.01
N LEU A 82 -0.17 7.67 -12.52
CA LEU A 82 -0.88 6.43 -12.23
C LEU A 82 -1.76 6.63 -10.99
N ASP A 83 -2.98 6.10 -11.06
CA ASP A 83 -3.87 6.05 -9.91
C ASP A 83 -3.40 4.97 -8.90
N PHE A 84 -3.94 5.04 -7.67
CA PHE A 84 -3.55 4.16 -6.58
C PHE A 84 -3.69 2.67 -6.95
N ARG A 85 -4.73 2.33 -7.70
CA ARG A 85 -5.01 0.96 -8.17
C ARG A 85 -3.94 0.46 -9.14
N GLN A 86 -3.56 1.27 -10.13
CA GLN A 86 -2.53 0.92 -11.10
C GLN A 86 -1.19 0.68 -10.41
N ILE A 87 -0.86 1.50 -9.39
CA ILE A 87 0.37 1.33 -8.62
C ILE A 87 0.34 0.04 -7.80
N LEU A 88 -0.78 -0.31 -7.18
CA LEU A 88 -0.91 -1.59 -6.48
C LEU A 88 -0.75 -2.79 -7.41
N ARG A 89 -1.28 -2.73 -8.64
CA ARG A 89 -1.08 -3.80 -9.63
C ARG A 89 0.39 -3.93 -10.04
N LEU A 90 1.08 -2.80 -10.23
CA LEU A 90 2.51 -2.77 -10.52
C LEU A 90 3.31 -3.37 -9.36
N ALA A 91 2.98 -2.97 -8.13
CA ALA A 91 3.65 -3.46 -6.93
C ALA A 91 3.43 -4.96 -6.74
N LYS A 92 2.20 -5.45 -6.96
CA LYS A 92 1.85 -6.87 -6.89
C LYS A 92 2.59 -7.70 -7.95
N ALA A 93 2.80 -7.14 -9.15
CA ALA A 93 3.56 -7.81 -10.21
C ALA A 93 5.06 -7.90 -9.91
N LYS A 94 5.60 -6.95 -9.16
CA LYS A 94 7.01 -6.92 -8.73
C LYS A 94 7.25 -7.63 -7.40
N PHE A 95 6.22 -7.83 -6.60
CA PHE A 95 6.29 -8.58 -5.37
C PHE A 95 6.74 -10.01 -5.69
N PRO A 96 7.90 -10.46 -5.19
CA PRO A 96 8.41 -11.78 -5.51
C PRO A 96 7.38 -12.81 -5.07
N ARG A 97 6.90 -13.64 -6.01
CA ARG A 97 6.15 -14.83 -5.65
C ARG A 97 7.06 -15.60 -4.70
N ALA A 98 6.59 -15.84 -3.47
CA ALA A 98 7.28 -16.78 -2.59
C ALA A 98 7.62 -18.02 -3.44
N PRO A 99 8.87 -18.52 -3.39
CA PRO A 99 9.17 -19.75 -4.08
C PRO A 99 8.19 -20.78 -3.55
N VAL A 100 7.39 -21.35 -4.46
CA VAL A 100 6.52 -22.46 -4.10
C VAL A 100 7.45 -23.55 -3.55
N PRO A 101 7.30 -24.01 -2.29
CA PRO A 101 8.08 -25.13 -1.80
C PRO A 101 7.74 -26.34 -2.69
N GLY A 102 8.60 -26.66 -3.64
CA GLY A 102 8.33 -27.72 -4.63
C GLY A 102 8.90 -27.51 -6.04
N GLN A 103 9.40 -26.32 -6.42
CA GLN A 103 10.16 -26.19 -7.69
C GLN A 103 11.68 -26.33 -7.46
N LEU A 104 12.08 -27.51 -7.03
CA LEU A 104 13.36 -28.09 -7.43
C LEU A 104 13.06 -29.00 -8.62
N GLY A 105 13.55 -28.67 -9.80
CA GLY A 105 13.43 -29.55 -10.96
C GLY A 105 13.69 -28.85 -12.28
N SER A 106 14.96 -28.76 -12.64
CA SER A 106 15.55 -29.08 -13.96
C SER A 106 17.06 -28.93 -13.84
#